data_AF-A0A9P6B896-F1
#
_entry.id   AF-A0A9P6B896-F1
#
_cell.length_a   1.000
_cell.length_b   1.000
_cell.length_c   1.000
_cell.angle_alpha   90.00
_cell.angle_beta   90.00
_cell.angle_gamma   90.00
#
_symmetry.space_group_name_H-M   'P 1'
#
loop_
_entity.id
_entity.type
_entity.pdbx_description
1 polymer ?
#
loop_
_entity_poly.entity_id
_entity_poly.type
_entity_poly.pdbx_seq_one_letter_code
_entity_poly.pdbx_strand_id
1 'polypeptide(L)'
;MSGDTQASFSASVRNTICSKYGHRCATCLNLLPEVSTQSAHVIDSASLESAVDLGLLSPNYLRSSPANGMALCADCHVGFFTPDLIALAPALPILQYILHYINHTPAANQIPMHEVFDLLSQAMEGADVALPDLDSVKPYLGLFTLVILRPSDVFGRCISTQHLPELSILQGDQFEIAPTGTSPVGENVARIFDVQAIAADPPPKSSGIIPLSPKDPEFKEQRYWRLPLGIGAVCAALIAYVALESYTSHEICCAQEIMAVLVLRRLQRGPSSGGTIGPSGAGSSGGGARLSGSHGGQHGSGPSGEKRSLARSDCQPGTKKGRKQGGSRDGFITKLWQSLSARGKQ
;
A
#
# COMPACT_ATOMS: atom_id res chain seq x y z
N MET A 1 4.96 -16.78 14.91
CA MET A 1 5.27 -16.26 13.57
C MET A 1 6.45 -15.27 13.59
N SER A 2 7.54 -15.56 14.33
CA SER A 2 8.55 -14.55 14.70
C SER A 2 9.71 -14.33 13.69
N GLY A 3 9.61 -14.87 12.47
CA GLY A 3 10.70 -14.84 11.49
C GLY A 3 10.69 -13.67 10.48
N ASP A 4 9.54 -13.01 10.27
CA ASP A 4 9.37 -12.09 9.12
C ASP A 4 9.53 -10.58 9.48
N THR A 5 9.81 -10.27 10.74
CA THR A 5 9.79 -8.88 11.24
C THR A 5 11.01 -8.04 10.81
N GLN A 6 12.07 -8.64 10.26
CA GLN A 6 13.24 -7.93 9.72
C GLN A 6 13.61 -8.34 8.29
N ALA A 7 12.84 -9.20 7.63
CA ALA A 7 13.22 -9.75 6.34
C ALA A 7 13.32 -8.65 5.26
N SER A 8 14.41 -8.63 4.51
CA SER A 8 14.41 -8.01 3.19
C SER A 8 13.68 -8.92 2.20
N PHE A 9 13.18 -8.37 1.10
CA PHE A 9 12.68 -9.21 0.02
C PHE A 9 13.78 -10.13 -0.50
N SER A 10 13.45 -11.40 -0.72
CA SER A 10 14.34 -12.34 -1.40
C SER A 10 14.61 -11.88 -2.83
N ALA A 11 15.67 -12.40 -3.45
CA ALA A 11 15.97 -12.06 -4.85
C ALA A 11 14.80 -12.39 -5.80
N SER A 12 14.16 -13.54 -5.63
CA SER A 12 13.00 -13.93 -6.44
C SER A 12 11.83 -12.98 -6.26
N VAL A 13 11.51 -12.58 -5.02
CA VAL A 13 10.42 -11.64 -4.75
C VAL A 13 10.71 -10.26 -5.35
N ARG A 14 11.95 -9.76 -5.22
CA ARG A 14 12.35 -8.49 -5.85
C ARG A 14 12.17 -8.54 -7.36
N ASN A 15 12.56 -9.64 -8.01
CA ASN A 15 12.38 -9.80 -9.45
C ASN A 15 10.89 -9.80 -9.82
N THR A 16 10.05 -10.53 -9.08
CA THR A 16 8.59 -10.50 -9.27
C THR A 16 8.03 -9.08 -9.14
N ILE A 17 8.46 -8.32 -8.12
CA ILE A 17 8.06 -6.93 -7.94
C ILE A 17 8.51 -6.11 -9.16
N CYS A 18 9.80 -6.10 -9.51
CA CYS A 18 10.31 -5.32 -10.63
C CYS A 18 9.59 -5.64 -11.95
N SER A 19 9.36 -6.92 -12.26
CA SER A 19 8.64 -7.34 -13.47
C SER A 19 7.19 -6.88 -13.48
N LYS A 20 6.51 -6.90 -12.33
CA LYS A 20 5.13 -6.42 -12.16
C LYS A 20 4.97 -4.92 -12.49
N TYR A 21 6.03 -4.13 -12.32
CA TYR A 21 6.10 -2.71 -12.68
C TYR A 21 6.84 -2.45 -14.00
N GLY A 22 7.14 -3.48 -14.80
CA GLY A 22 7.87 -3.33 -16.06
C GLY A 22 9.24 -2.66 -15.91
N HIS A 23 9.92 -2.89 -14.78
CA HIS A 23 11.19 -2.24 -14.42
C HIS A 23 11.13 -0.70 -14.36
N ARG A 24 9.95 -0.14 -14.07
CA ARG A 24 9.76 1.31 -13.90
C ARG A 24 9.56 1.66 -12.44
N CYS A 25 9.87 2.91 -12.11
CA CYS A 25 9.46 3.49 -10.84
C CYS A 25 7.92 3.61 -10.79
N ALA A 26 7.29 3.08 -9.75
CA ALA A 26 5.84 3.17 -9.54
C ALA A 26 5.33 4.61 -9.45
N THR A 27 6.18 5.55 -8.99
CA THR A 27 5.78 6.95 -8.78
C THR A 27 6.04 7.82 -10.00
N CYS A 28 7.29 7.81 -10.51
CA CYS A 28 7.71 8.71 -11.58
C CYS A 28 7.78 8.07 -12.96
N LEU A 29 7.44 6.78 -13.09
CA LEU A 29 7.37 6.02 -14.34
C LEU A 29 8.68 5.91 -15.14
N ASN A 30 9.79 6.46 -14.62
CA ASN A 30 11.11 6.35 -15.22
C ASN A 30 11.52 4.87 -15.30
N LEU A 31 12.03 4.48 -16.46
CA LEU A 31 12.62 3.16 -16.66
C LEU A 31 13.94 3.08 -15.87
N LEU A 32 14.10 2.01 -15.11
CA LEU A 32 15.24 1.82 -14.22
C LEU A 32 16.08 0.63 -14.68
N PRO A 33 17.42 0.74 -14.64
CA PRO A 33 18.26 -0.45 -14.65
C PRO A 33 17.87 -1.37 -13.49
N GLU A 34 17.94 -2.68 -13.71
CA GLU A 34 17.57 -3.67 -12.68
C GLU A 34 18.34 -3.44 -11.37
N VAL A 35 19.64 -3.14 -11.46
CA VAL A 35 20.52 -2.86 -10.32
C VAL A 35 20.17 -1.57 -9.56
N SER A 36 19.44 -0.65 -10.18
CA SER A 36 19.07 0.65 -9.59
C SER A 36 17.66 0.66 -9.02
N THR A 37 16.88 -0.39 -9.27
CA THR A 37 15.49 -0.50 -8.79
C THR A 37 15.46 -0.90 -7.33
N GLN A 38 14.74 -0.12 -6.52
CA GLN A 38 14.52 -0.41 -5.11
C GLN A 38 13.16 -1.09 -4.94
N SER A 39 13.13 -2.27 -4.33
CA SER A 39 11.87 -2.91 -3.91
C SER A 39 11.54 -2.45 -2.50
N ALA A 40 10.67 -1.46 -2.38
CA ALA A 40 10.21 -0.92 -1.10
C ALA A 40 8.99 -1.70 -0.60
N HIS A 41 8.88 -1.84 0.73
CA HIS A 41 7.67 -2.37 1.33
C HIS A 41 6.59 -1.28 1.33
N VAL A 42 5.33 -1.64 1.05
CA VAL A 42 4.19 -0.71 1.19
C VAL A 42 3.86 -0.52 2.66
N ILE A 43 3.79 -1.62 3.42
CA ILE A 43 3.66 -1.58 4.89
C ILE A 43 4.87 -2.26 5.55
N ASP A 44 5.44 -1.60 6.55
CA ASP A 44 6.55 -2.13 7.35
C ASP A 44 6.08 -3.17 8.39
N SER A 45 7.03 -3.82 9.07
CA SER A 45 6.74 -4.86 10.07
C SER A 45 5.96 -4.35 11.27
N ALA A 46 6.26 -3.14 11.75
CA ALA A 46 5.67 -2.61 12.97
C ALA A 46 4.20 -2.25 12.74
N SER A 47 3.92 -1.72 11.55
CA SER A 47 2.60 -1.32 11.09
C SER A 47 1.75 -2.53 10.66
N LEU A 48 2.37 -3.60 10.14
CA LEU A 48 1.64 -4.80 9.68
C LEU A 48 0.86 -5.48 10.81
N GLU A 49 1.48 -5.71 11.97
CA GLU A 49 0.77 -6.31 13.12
C GLU A 49 -0.45 -5.48 13.51
N SER A 50 -0.29 -4.16 13.58
CA SER A 50 -1.39 -3.26 13.94
C SER A 50 -2.50 -3.27 12.88
N ALA A 51 -2.16 -3.39 11.61
CA ALA A 51 -3.12 -3.45 10.52
C ALA A 51 -3.94 -4.75 10.55
N VAL A 52 -3.30 -5.88 10.84
CA VAL A 52 -3.99 -7.17 11.06
C VAL A 52 -4.90 -7.09 12.28
N ASP A 53 -4.39 -6.55 13.39
CA ASP A 53 -5.16 -6.35 14.63
C ASP A 53 -6.41 -5.46 14.45
N LEU A 54 -6.31 -4.43 13.60
CA LEU A 54 -7.43 -3.55 13.24
C LEU A 54 -8.36 -4.16 12.18
N GLY A 55 -8.03 -5.35 11.66
CA GLY A 55 -8.80 -6.05 10.64
C GLY A 55 -8.68 -5.46 9.23
N LEU A 56 -7.73 -4.54 9.01
CA LEU A 56 -7.45 -3.91 7.71
C LEU A 56 -6.75 -4.86 6.74
N LEU A 57 -5.93 -5.78 7.27
CA LEU A 57 -5.22 -6.79 6.50
C LEU A 57 -5.58 -8.18 7.00
N SER A 58 -5.63 -9.14 6.08
CA SER A 58 -5.82 -10.56 6.41
C SER A 58 -4.66 -11.04 7.30
N PRO A 59 -4.90 -11.94 8.27
CA PRO A 59 -3.83 -12.60 9.04
C PRO A 59 -2.82 -13.35 8.17
N ASN A 60 -3.20 -13.70 6.94
CA ASN A 60 -2.33 -14.37 5.96
C ASN A 60 -1.52 -13.38 5.10
N TYR A 61 -1.67 -12.06 5.30
CA TYR A 61 -0.91 -11.07 4.56
C TYR A 61 0.56 -11.10 4.99
N LEU A 62 1.43 -11.57 4.10
CA LEU A 62 2.85 -11.72 4.38
C LEU A 62 3.61 -10.46 4.02
N ARG A 63 4.45 -10.00 4.95
CA ARG A 63 5.31 -8.84 4.73
C ARG A 63 6.26 -9.04 3.56
N SER A 64 6.83 -10.23 3.47
CA SER A 64 7.78 -10.64 2.43
C SER A 64 7.12 -10.98 1.08
N SER A 65 5.81 -10.85 0.94
CA SER A 65 5.11 -11.14 -0.32
C SER A 65 5.35 -10.05 -1.38
N PRO A 66 5.32 -10.41 -2.67
CA PRO A 66 5.31 -9.42 -3.75
C PRO A 66 4.12 -8.45 -3.71
N ALA A 67 3.01 -8.82 -3.05
CA ALA A 67 1.83 -7.96 -2.89
C ALA A 67 2.13 -6.75 -1.99
N ASN A 68 3.10 -6.87 -1.08
CA ASN A 68 3.57 -5.78 -0.22
C ASN A 68 4.74 -5.00 -0.83
N GLY A 69 5.08 -5.23 -2.08
CA GLY A 69 6.27 -4.67 -2.73
C GLY A 69 5.94 -3.63 -3.78
N MET A 70 6.70 -2.54 -3.79
CA MET A 70 6.64 -1.49 -4.81
C MET A 70 8.02 -1.24 -5.40
N ALA A 71 8.11 -1.13 -6.74
CA ALA A 71 9.34 -0.78 -7.43
C ALA A 71 9.52 0.74 -7.45
N LEU A 72 10.64 1.26 -6.93
CA LEU A 72 10.92 2.70 -6.87
C LEU A 72 12.34 3.00 -7.35
N CYS A 73 12.55 4.20 -7.89
CA CYS A 73 13.90 4.74 -8.09
C CYS A 73 14.48 5.25 -6.76
N ALA A 74 15.79 5.49 -6.73
CA ALA A 74 16.46 6.02 -5.54
C ALA A 74 15.88 7.38 -5.10
N ASP A 75 15.57 8.28 -6.03
CA ASP A 75 15.02 9.60 -5.71
C ASP A 75 13.64 9.50 -5.06
N CYS A 76 12.73 8.69 -5.62
CA CYS A 76 11.41 8.46 -5.03
C CYS A 76 11.52 7.74 -3.68
N HIS A 77 12.26 6.64 -3.62
CA HIS A 77 12.35 5.81 -2.42
C HIS A 77 13.07 6.52 -1.28
N VAL A 78 14.33 6.93 -1.49
CA VAL A 78 15.19 7.49 -0.45
C VAL A 78 14.91 8.98 -0.25
N GLY A 79 14.58 9.70 -1.34
CA GLY A 79 14.33 11.14 -1.29
C GLY A 79 12.97 11.52 -0.71
N PHE A 80 11.92 10.70 -0.90
CA PHE A 80 10.56 11.08 -0.51
C PHE A 80 9.81 10.08 0.37
N PHE A 81 9.79 8.78 0.04
CA PHE A 81 9.04 7.78 0.83
C PHE A 81 9.72 7.43 2.16
N THR A 82 11.01 7.09 2.15
CA THR A 82 11.78 6.72 3.35
C THR A 82 11.79 7.80 4.45
N PRO A 83 11.94 9.11 4.13
CA PRO A 83 11.85 10.17 5.13
C PRO A 83 10.41 10.54 5.54
N ASP A 84 9.41 9.82 5.04
CA ASP A 84 7.98 10.07 5.27
C ASP A 84 7.56 11.48 4.82
N LEU A 85 8.05 11.93 3.65
CA LEU A 85 7.64 13.21 3.07
C LEU A 85 6.34 13.09 2.29
N ILE A 86 6.15 11.94 1.63
CA ILE A 86 4.95 11.57 0.88
C ILE A 86 4.54 10.14 1.22
N ALA A 87 3.27 9.82 1.02
CA ALA A 87 2.75 8.45 1.06
C ALA A 87 1.73 8.23 -0.07
N LEU A 88 1.36 6.97 -0.29
CA LEU A 88 0.21 6.63 -1.13
C LEU A 88 -1.06 6.59 -0.27
N ALA A 89 -2.16 7.02 -0.86
CA ALA A 89 -3.50 6.86 -0.33
C ALA A 89 -4.40 6.19 -1.38
N PRO A 90 -5.39 5.37 -1.01
CA PRO A 90 -6.51 5.11 -1.91
C PRO A 90 -7.13 6.43 -2.36
N ALA A 91 -7.63 6.51 -3.59
CA ALA A 91 -8.33 7.70 -4.07
C ALA A 91 -9.41 8.15 -3.07
N LEU A 92 -9.58 9.47 -2.90
CA LEU A 92 -10.51 10.02 -1.91
C LEU A 92 -11.93 9.41 -1.96
N PRO A 93 -12.55 9.18 -3.14
CA PRO A 93 -13.84 8.50 -3.20
C PRO A 93 -13.84 7.10 -2.57
N ILE A 94 -12.75 6.34 -2.72
CA ILE A 94 -12.59 5.02 -2.08
C ILE A 94 -12.50 5.15 -0.56
N LEU A 95 -11.73 6.12 -0.05
CA LEU A 95 -11.65 6.37 1.39
C LEU A 95 -13.00 6.78 1.98
N GLN A 96 -13.73 7.68 1.30
CA GLN A 96 -15.06 8.11 1.70
C GLN A 96 -16.05 6.94 1.70
N TYR A 97 -15.99 6.08 0.70
CA TYR A 97 -16.78 4.86 0.64
C TYR A 97 -16.48 3.91 1.80
N ILE A 98 -15.20 3.68 2.11
CA ILE A 98 -14.80 2.84 3.25
C ILE A 98 -15.36 3.42 4.56
N LEU A 99 -15.20 4.72 4.77
CA LEU A 99 -15.73 5.40 5.95
C LEU A 99 -17.26 5.32 6.02
N HIS A 100 -17.94 5.52 4.89
CA HIS A 100 -19.40 5.39 4.79
C HIS A 100 -19.86 3.97 5.13
N TYR A 101 -19.23 2.96 4.52
CA TYR A 101 -19.50 1.55 4.77
C TYR A 101 -19.37 1.21 6.26
N ILE A 102 -18.26 1.64 6.87
CA ILE A 102 -18.02 1.43 8.30
C ILE A 102 -19.16 2.09 9.10
N ASN A 103 -19.49 3.36 8.85
CA ASN A 103 -20.44 4.09 9.70
C ASN A 103 -21.91 3.69 9.51
N HIS A 104 -22.32 3.30 8.31
CA HIS A 104 -23.75 3.19 7.97
C HIS A 104 -24.23 1.77 7.71
N THR A 105 -23.33 0.81 7.45
CA THR A 105 -23.75 -0.59 7.30
C THR A 105 -24.22 -1.13 8.66
N PRO A 106 -25.39 -1.78 8.77
CA PRO A 106 -25.83 -2.39 10.03
C PRO A 106 -24.81 -3.41 10.54
N ALA A 107 -24.56 -3.45 11.86
CA ALA A 107 -23.53 -4.32 12.44
C ALA A 107 -23.69 -5.82 12.09
N ALA A 108 -24.93 -6.28 11.90
CA ALA A 108 -25.23 -7.66 11.49
C ALA A 108 -24.78 -7.99 10.05
N ASN A 109 -24.63 -6.96 9.20
CA ASN A 109 -24.27 -7.09 7.79
C ASN A 109 -22.82 -6.64 7.53
N GLN A 110 -22.12 -6.15 8.56
CA GLN A 110 -20.73 -5.74 8.43
C GLN A 110 -19.81 -6.97 8.42
N ILE A 111 -18.97 -7.05 7.40
CA ILE A 111 -17.89 -8.04 7.32
C ILE A 111 -16.55 -7.38 7.73
N PRO A 112 -15.51 -8.16 8.04
CA PRO A 112 -14.18 -7.63 8.31
C PRO A 112 -13.65 -6.74 7.17
N MET A 113 -12.91 -5.67 7.51
CA MET A 113 -12.45 -4.71 6.50
C MET A 113 -11.55 -5.30 5.42
N HIS A 114 -10.68 -6.26 5.77
CA HIS A 114 -9.88 -6.95 4.76
C HIS A 114 -10.73 -7.71 3.74
N GLU A 115 -11.86 -8.30 4.14
CA GLU A 115 -12.79 -8.93 3.20
C GLU A 115 -13.51 -7.89 2.32
N VAL A 116 -13.83 -6.71 2.86
CA VAL A 116 -14.32 -5.59 2.04
C VAL A 116 -13.30 -5.21 0.97
N PHE A 117 -12.01 -5.13 1.32
CA PHE A 117 -10.96 -4.82 0.34
C PHE A 117 -10.78 -5.93 -0.70
N ASP A 118 -10.94 -7.18 -0.32
CA ASP A 118 -10.92 -8.32 -1.25
C ASP A 118 -12.11 -8.24 -2.23
N LEU A 119 -13.31 -7.91 -1.75
CA LEU A 119 -14.49 -7.71 -2.59
C LEU A 119 -14.35 -6.48 -3.51
N LEU A 120 -13.77 -5.38 -3.04
CA LEU A 120 -13.45 -4.22 -3.90
C LEU A 120 -12.45 -4.59 -5.00
N SER A 121 -11.49 -5.46 -4.70
CA SER A 121 -10.52 -5.96 -5.69
C SER A 121 -11.20 -6.87 -6.72
N GLN A 122 -12.13 -7.73 -6.29
CA GLN A 122 -12.94 -8.55 -7.19
C GLN A 122 -13.86 -7.68 -8.08
N ALA A 123 -14.47 -6.64 -7.53
CA ALA A 123 -15.28 -5.69 -8.30
C ALA A 123 -14.47 -4.97 -9.38
N MET A 124 -13.22 -4.60 -9.08
CA MET A 124 -12.28 -4.02 -10.05
C MET A 124 -11.99 -4.97 -11.23
N GLU A 125 -12.02 -6.29 -10.99
CA GLU A 125 -11.89 -7.33 -12.01
C GLU A 125 -13.21 -7.64 -12.75
N GLY A 126 -14.28 -6.90 -12.44
CA GLY A 126 -15.59 -7.03 -13.06
C GLY A 126 -16.52 -8.05 -12.42
N ALA A 127 -16.18 -8.59 -11.25
CA ALA A 127 -17.07 -9.48 -10.51
C ALA A 127 -18.26 -8.70 -9.91
N ASP A 128 -19.44 -9.33 -9.92
CA ASP A 128 -20.61 -8.86 -9.18
C ASP A 128 -20.43 -9.23 -7.70
N VAL A 129 -20.34 -8.22 -6.83
CA VAL A 129 -20.05 -8.40 -5.40
C VAL A 129 -21.14 -7.78 -4.55
N ALA A 130 -21.43 -8.41 -3.40
CA ALA A 130 -22.46 -7.97 -2.47
C ALA A 130 -21.97 -6.82 -1.55
N LEU A 131 -21.46 -5.74 -2.15
CA LEU A 131 -21.13 -4.50 -1.46
C LEU A 131 -22.17 -3.41 -1.81
N PRO A 132 -22.57 -2.57 -0.85
CA PRO A 132 -23.57 -1.53 -1.12
C PRO A 132 -22.97 -0.42 -2.00
N ASP A 133 -23.75 0.15 -2.92
CA ASP A 133 -23.44 1.41 -3.64
C ASP A 133 -22.01 1.52 -4.25
N LEU A 134 -21.60 0.51 -5.01
CA LEU A 134 -20.28 0.51 -5.67
C LEU A 134 -20.20 1.39 -6.91
N ASP A 135 -21.33 1.71 -7.54
CA ASP A 135 -21.37 2.41 -8.83
C ASP A 135 -20.65 3.77 -8.78
N SER A 136 -20.78 4.48 -7.66
CA SER A 136 -20.18 5.80 -7.45
C SER A 136 -18.65 5.76 -7.32
N VAL A 137 -18.08 4.61 -6.94
CA VAL A 137 -16.64 4.46 -6.64
C VAL A 137 -15.89 3.56 -7.61
N LYS A 138 -16.62 2.80 -8.43
CA LYS A 138 -16.06 1.89 -9.44
C LYS A 138 -14.95 2.52 -10.30
N PRO A 139 -15.07 3.78 -10.78
CA PRO A 139 -14.03 4.38 -11.63
C PRO A 139 -12.69 4.60 -10.92
N TYR A 140 -12.72 4.63 -9.59
CA TYR A 140 -11.59 4.92 -8.72
C TYR A 140 -10.94 3.67 -8.12
N LEU A 141 -11.49 2.48 -8.41
CA LEU A 141 -10.92 1.22 -7.93
C LEU A 141 -9.53 1.00 -8.56
N GLY A 142 -8.55 0.69 -7.71
CA GLY A 142 -7.15 0.54 -8.10
C GLY A 142 -6.41 1.86 -8.38
N LEU A 143 -7.07 3.01 -8.19
CA LEU A 143 -6.45 4.33 -8.26
C LEU A 143 -5.99 4.80 -6.88
N PHE A 144 -4.77 5.32 -6.84
CA PHE A 144 -4.14 5.87 -5.64
C PHE A 144 -3.77 7.33 -5.84
N THR A 145 -3.66 8.11 -4.78
CA THR A 145 -3.12 9.49 -4.80
C THR A 145 -1.81 9.54 -4.01
N LEU A 146 -0.95 10.50 -4.35
CA LEU A 146 0.18 10.88 -3.50
C LEU A 146 -0.29 11.92 -2.50
N VAL A 147 -0.21 11.58 -1.22
CA VAL A 147 -0.46 12.52 -0.13
C VAL A 147 0.84 13.12 0.38
N ILE A 148 0.83 14.41 0.65
CA ILE A 148 1.98 15.12 1.19
C ILE A 148 1.89 15.10 2.71
N LEU A 149 2.79 14.35 3.33
CA LEU A 149 2.87 14.24 4.79
C LEU A 149 3.56 15.47 5.37
N ARG A 150 4.68 15.95 4.79
CA ARG A 150 5.40 17.12 5.32
C ARG A 150 5.44 18.29 4.33
N PRO A 151 4.37 19.10 4.22
CA PRO A 151 4.30 20.20 3.24
C PRO A 151 5.44 21.22 3.33
N SER A 152 5.97 21.48 4.53
CA SER A 152 7.09 22.40 4.74
C SER A 152 8.38 21.92 4.08
N ASP A 153 8.60 20.60 4.10
CA ASP A 153 9.86 19.98 3.72
C ASP A 153 9.93 19.72 2.21
N VAL A 154 8.76 19.62 1.55
CA VAL A 154 8.62 19.48 0.10
C VAL A 154 8.29 20.79 -0.61
N PHE A 155 8.41 21.92 0.09
CA PHE A 155 8.13 23.24 -0.51
C PHE A 155 9.04 23.51 -1.72
N GLY A 156 8.43 23.83 -2.86
CA GLY A 156 9.14 24.06 -4.13
C GLY A 156 9.84 22.81 -4.69
N ARG A 157 9.51 21.60 -4.21
CA ARG A 157 10.04 20.34 -4.73
C ARG A 157 9.08 19.72 -5.73
N CYS A 158 9.65 18.98 -6.67
CA CYS A 158 8.93 18.22 -7.68
C CYS A 158 9.64 16.89 -7.94
N ILE A 159 8.91 15.94 -8.52
CA ILE A 159 9.46 14.67 -9.01
C ILE A 159 9.46 14.72 -10.54
N SER A 160 10.62 14.54 -11.17
CA SER A 160 10.70 14.48 -12.63
C SER A 160 10.22 13.13 -13.16
N THR A 161 9.42 13.16 -14.22
CA THR A 161 8.95 11.97 -14.97
C THR A 161 9.35 12.07 -16.44
N GLN A 162 9.71 10.94 -17.05
CA GLN A 162 9.92 10.81 -18.50
C GLN A 162 8.63 10.43 -19.26
N HIS A 163 7.56 10.17 -18.51
CA HIS A 163 6.25 9.77 -19.02
C HIS A 163 5.16 10.52 -18.24
N LEU A 164 5.00 11.80 -18.51
CA LEU A 164 3.86 12.59 -18.06
C LEU A 164 2.65 12.19 -18.93
N PRO A 165 1.65 11.49 -18.36
CA PRO A 165 0.49 11.05 -19.12
C PRO A 165 -0.36 12.27 -19.53
N GLU A 166 -1.11 12.11 -20.61
CA GLU A 166 -2.14 13.08 -21.03
C GLU A 166 -3.22 13.22 -19.95
N LEU A 167 -4.03 14.28 -20.07
CA LEU A 167 -5.20 14.41 -19.21
C LEU A 167 -6.22 13.33 -19.57
N SER A 168 -6.89 12.80 -18.56
CA SER A 168 -8.02 11.91 -18.70
C SER A 168 -9.28 12.56 -18.12
N ILE A 169 -10.42 12.28 -18.71
CA ILE A 169 -11.74 12.72 -18.23
C ILE A 169 -12.58 11.50 -17.87
N LEU A 170 -13.26 11.54 -16.73
CA LEU A 170 -14.20 10.51 -16.32
C LEU A 170 -15.46 10.59 -17.20
N GLN A 171 -15.72 9.54 -17.99
CA GLN A 171 -16.93 9.36 -18.79
C GLN A 171 -17.60 8.04 -18.39
N GLY A 172 -18.82 8.11 -17.88
CA GLY A 172 -19.49 6.93 -17.33
C GLY A 172 -18.69 6.36 -16.16
N ASP A 173 -18.28 5.08 -16.26
CA ASP A 173 -17.53 4.39 -15.22
C ASP A 173 -16.01 4.32 -15.46
N GLN A 174 -15.48 5.05 -16.46
CA GLN A 174 -14.08 4.95 -16.87
C GLN A 174 -13.41 6.31 -17.14
N PHE A 175 -12.11 6.36 -16.88
CA PHE A 175 -11.26 7.48 -17.30
C PHE A 175 -10.77 7.24 -18.73
N GLU A 176 -11.14 8.15 -19.64
CA GLU A 176 -10.72 8.14 -21.03
C GLU A 176 -9.78 9.32 -21.32
N ILE A 177 -9.01 9.27 -22.41
CA ILE A 177 -8.15 10.38 -22.81
C ILE A 177 -9.01 11.62 -23.07
N ALA A 178 -8.65 12.74 -22.44
CA ALA A 178 -9.41 13.97 -22.53
C ALA A 178 -9.18 14.66 -23.88
N PRO A 179 -10.21 15.32 -24.45
CA PRO A 179 -10.05 16.12 -25.66
C PRO A 179 -9.02 17.25 -25.49
N THR A 180 -8.36 17.63 -26.58
CA THR A 180 -7.43 18.78 -26.61
C THR A 180 -8.12 20.05 -26.10
N GLY A 181 -7.45 20.77 -25.20
CA GLY A 181 -7.97 22.00 -24.59
C GLY A 181 -8.80 21.78 -23.32
N THR A 182 -8.94 20.54 -22.85
CA THR A 182 -9.57 20.24 -21.56
C THR A 182 -8.83 20.95 -20.42
N SER A 183 -9.58 21.60 -19.53
CA SER A 183 -9.01 22.27 -18.36
C SER A 183 -8.46 21.24 -17.36
N PRO A 184 -7.20 21.35 -16.91
CA PRO A 184 -6.58 20.37 -16.02
C PRO A 184 -7.09 20.43 -14.57
N VAL A 185 -7.93 21.43 -14.24
CA VAL A 185 -8.57 21.60 -12.92
C VAL A 185 -10.08 21.31 -12.95
N GLY A 186 -10.56 20.63 -14.00
CA GLY A 186 -11.95 20.18 -14.06
C GLY A 186 -12.24 19.10 -13.02
N GLU A 187 -13.47 19.06 -12.48
CA GLU A 187 -13.89 18.16 -11.40
C GLU A 187 -13.69 16.66 -11.72
N ASN A 188 -13.80 16.31 -13.00
CA ASN A 188 -13.68 14.93 -13.51
C ASN A 188 -12.42 14.73 -14.35
N VAL A 189 -11.44 15.61 -14.24
CA VAL A 189 -10.22 15.61 -15.06
C VAL A 189 -9.02 15.28 -14.19
N ALA A 190 -8.28 14.25 -14.56
CA ALA A 190 -7.09 13.82 -13.83
C ALA A 190 -6.00 13.30 -14.77
N ARG A 191 -4.74 13.34 -14.34
CA ARG A 191 -3.66 12.56 -14.96
C ARG A 191 -3.58 11.18 -14.32
N ILE A 192 -3.65 10.13 -15.12
CA ILE A 192 -3.53 8.74 -14.64
C ILE A 192 -2.13 8.19 -14.94
N PHE A 193 -1.32 8.09 -13.90
CA PHE A 193 0.00 7.47 -13.93
C PHE A 193 -0.16 5.94 -13.88
N ASP A 194 -0.24 5.31 -15.05
CA ASP A 194 -0.44 3.87 -15.18
C ASP A 194 0.87 3.16 -15.56
N VAL A 195 1.47 2.48 -14.58
CA VAL A 195 2.74 1.78 -14.79
C VAL A 195 2.61 0.54 -15.69
N GLN A 196 1.45 -0.11 -15.66
CA GLN A 196 1.23 -1.35 -16.41
C GLN A 196 0.91 -1.06 -17.88
N ALA A 197 0.12 -0.02 -18.16
CA ALA A 197 -0.14 0.42 -19.53
C ALA A 197 1.15 0.76 -20.28
N ILE A 198 2.05 1.52 -19.65
CA ILE A 198 3.35 1.93 -20.24
C ILE A 198 4.31 0.74 -20.39
N ALA A 199 4.21 -0.27 -19.52
CA ALA A 199 5.02 -1.48 -19.63
C ALA A 199 4.60 -2.37 -20.80
N ALA A 200 3.30 -2.39 -21.14
CA ALA A 200 2.75 -3.20 -22.23
C ALA A 200 3.01 -2.57 -23.60
N ASP A 201 2.79 -1.26 -23.74
CA ASP A 201 3.01 -0.50 -24.98
C ASP A 201 3.65 0.85 -24.64
N PRO A 202 4.98 1.02 -24.80
CA PRO A 202 5.67 2.22 -24.35
C PRO A 202 5.20 3.45 -25.14
N PRO A 203 4.43 4.38 -24.54
CA PRO A 203 4.04 5.60 -25.22
C PRO A 203 5.28 6.46 -25.51
N PRO A 204 5.18 7.40 -26.46
CA PRO A 204 6.22 8.40 -26.68
C PRO A 204 6.66 9.05 -25.37
N LYS A 205 7.96 9.30 -25.23
CA LYS A 205 8.48 9.99 -24.05
C LYS A 205 7.88 11.39 -23.98
N SER A 206 7.24 11.69 -22.87
CA SER A 206 6.67 12.99 -22.54
C SER A 206 7.27 13.41 -21.22
N SER A 207 8.29 14.26 -21.24
CA SER A 207 8.94 14.70 -20.01
C SER A 207 8.05 15.69 -19.26
N GLY A 208 8.02 15.58 -17.94
CA GLY A 208 7.25 16.49 -17.11
C GLY A 208 7.69 16.49 -15.65
N ILE A 209 6.94 17.24 -14.84
CA ILE A 209 7.14 17.36 -13.40
C ILE A 209 5.87 16.94 -12.66
N ILE A 210 6.06 16.34 -11.49
CA ILE A 210 4.99 16.02 -10.54
C ILE A 210 5.21 16.97 -9.36
N PRO A 211 4.40 18.03 -9.22
CA PRO A 211 4.55 18.99 -8.14
C PRO A 211 4.19 18.35 -6.80
N LEU A 212 4.96 18.67 -5.76
CA LEU A 212 4.71 18.19 -4.38
C LEU A 212 4.22 19.30 -3.45
N SER A 213 4.14 20.55 -3.94
CA SER A 213 3.79 21.70 -3.12
C SER A 213 2.48 22.33 -3.57
N PRO A 214 1.52 22.57 -2.66
CA PRO A 214 0.27 23.27 -2.97
C PRO A 214 0.40 24.68 -3.55
N LYS A 215 1.58 25.30 -3.44
CA LYS A 215 1.84 26.62 -4.04
C LYS A 215 2.24 26.56 -5.51
N ASP A 216 2.55 25.37 -6.03
CA ASP A 216 2.81 25.17 -7.45
C ASP A 216 1.48 25.25 -8.21
N PRO A 217 1.37 26.06 -9.28
CA PRO A 217 0.15 26.14 -10.09
C PRO A 217 -0.33 24.78 -10.62
N GLU A 218 0.60 23.88 -10.98
CA GLU A 218 0.29 22.54 -11.47
C GLU A 218 -0.18 21.61 -10.34
N PHE A 219 0.01 21.96 -9.06
CA PHE A 219 -0.47 21.12 -7.95
C PHE A 219 -2.00 21.01 -7.92
N LYS A 220 -2.70 21.96 -8.53
CA LYS A 220 -4.17 21.95 -8.61
C LYS A 220 -4.72 20.86 -9.52
N GLU A 221 -3.89 20.28 -10.41
CA GLU A 221 -4.31 19.17 -11.25
C GLU A 221 -4.48 17.89 -10.42
N GLN A 222 -5.59 17.19 -10.62
CA GLN A 222 -5.81 15.90 -9.98
C GLN A 222 -4.90 14.84 -10.61
N ARG A 223 -4.29 14.01 -9.76
CA ARG A 223 -3.35 12.96 -10.19
C ARG A 223 -3.67 11.67 -9.49
N TYR A 224 -3.82 10.61 -10.27
CA TYR A 224 -4.00 9.26 -9.79
C TYR A 224 -2.89 8.36 -10.30
N TRP A 225 -2.53 7.37 -9.50
CA TRP A 225 -1.61 6.31 -9.85
C TRP A 225 -2.40 5.01 -9.94
N ARG A 226 -2.42 4.40 -11.12
CA ARG A 226 -2.93 3.03 -11.26
C ARG A 226 -1.77 2.09 -10.99
N LEU A 227 -1.77 1.49 -9.80
CA LEU A 227 -0.70 0.62 -9.34
C LEU A 227 -1.27 -0.77 -9.07
N PRO A 228 -0.49 -1.83 -9.29
CA PRO A 228 -0.94 -3.18 -8.99
C PRO A 228 -0.75 -3.48 -7.49
N LEU A 229 -1.29 -2.63 -6.62
CA LEU A 229 -1.25 -2.73 -5.16
C LEU A 229 -2.66 -3.01 -4.61
N GLY A 230 -2.74 -3.70 -3.47
CA GLY A 230 -4.00 -3.91 -2.78
C GLY A 230 -4.47 -2.66 -2.05
N ILE A 231 -5.75 -2.30 -2.19
CA ILE A 231 -6.37 -1.14 -1.54
C ILE A 231 -6.14 -1.18 -0.02
N GLY A 232 -6.34 -2.35 0.60
CA GLY A 232 -6.15 -2.54 2.04
C GLY A 232 -4.73 -2.28 2.52
N ALA A 233 -3.71 -2.67 1.74
CA ALA A 233 -2.30 -2.45 2.10
C ALA A 233 -1.94 -0.96 2.07
N VAL A 234 -2.40 -0.23 1.05
CA VAL A 234 -2.18 1.21 0.96
C VAL A 234 -2.96 1.96 2.04
N CYS A 235 -4.21 1.57 2.31
CA CYS A 235 -5.01 2.16 3.39
C CYS A 235 -4.35 1.93 4.77
N ALA A 236 -3.87 0.71 5.04
CA ALA A 236 -3.19 0.38 6.28
C ALA A 236 -1.87 1.16 6.45
N ALA A 237 -1.07 1.27 5.39
CA ALA A 237 0.15 2.08 5.41
C ALA A 237 -0.17 3.56 5.70
N LEU A 238 -1.17 4.14 5.02
CA LEU A 238 -1.60 5.51 5.26
C LEU A 238 -2.04 5.72 6.73
N ILE A 239 -2.88 4.84 7.27
CA ILE A 239 -3.35 4.90 8.66
C ILE A 239 -2.17 4.92 9.64
N ALA A 240 -1.14 4.11 9.40
CA ALA A 240 0.06 4.08 10.23
C ALA A 240 0.84 5.41 10.20
N TYR A 241 0.89 6.10 9.06
CA TYR A 241 1.55 7.42 8.95
C TYR A 241 0.76 8.55 9.60
N VAL A 242 -0.57 8.58 9.40
CA VAL A 242 -1.42 9.71 9.84
C VAL A 242 -1.74 9.68 11.34
N ALA A 243 -1.44 8.58 12.01
CA ALA A 243 -1.50 8.42 13.45
C ALA A 243 -0.66 9.44 14.23
N LEU A 244 0.37 10.04 13.61
CA LEU A 244 1.42 10.76 14.32
C LEU A 244 1.28 12.30 14.28
N GLU A 245 0.60 12.89 13.30
CA GLU A 245 0.55 14.35 13.15
C GLU A 245 -0.81 14.86 12.61
N SER A 246 -1.05 16.17 12.76
CA SER A 246 -2.23 16.85 12.21
C SER A 246 -1.93 17.37 10.82
N TYR A 247 -2.59 16.80 9.81
CA TYR A 247 -2.41 17.18 8.41
C TYR A 247 -3.72 17.73 7.82
N THR A 248 -3.65 18.44 6.69
CA THR A 248 -4.80 19.17 6.11
C THR A 248 -5.41 18.54 4.86
N SER A 249 -4.80 17.52 4.25
CA SER A 249 -5.39 16.86 3.07
C SER A 249 -6.61 16.02 3.46
N HIS A 250 -7.63 16.02 2.61
CA HIS A 250 -8.87 15.30 2.85
C HIS A 250 -8.67 13.78 3.00
N GLU A 251 -7.74 13.19 2.25
CA GLU A 251 -7.40 11.77 2.35
C GLU A 251 -6.87 11.41 3.74
N ILE A 252 -5.99 12.25 4.29
CA ILE A 252 -5.45 12.06 5.64
C ILE A 252 -6.55 12.21 6.68
N CYS A 253 -7.41 13.23 6.58
CA CYS A 253 -8.55 13.38 7.49
C CYS A 253 -9.44 12.13 7.47
N CYS A 254 -9.79 11.64 6.27
CA CYS A 254 -10.62 10.45 6.13
C CYS A 254 -9.94 9.20 6.71
N ALA A 255 -8.63 9.01 6.49
CA ALA A 255 -7.88 7.91 7.08
C ALA A 255 -7.82 7.99 8.62
N GLN A 256 -7.70 9.19 9.19
CA GLN A 256 -7.75 9.40 10.64
C GLN A 256 -9.12 9.03 11.21
N GLU A 257 -10.21 9.38 10.52
CA GLU A 257 -11.57 9.00 10.91
C GLU A 257 -11.79 7.49 10.83
N ILE A 258 -11.37 6.84 9.73
CA ILE A 258 -11.41 5.37 9.60
C ILE A 258 -10.66 4.73 10.78
N MET A 259 -9.44 5.19 11.06
CA MET A 259 -8.65 4.69 12.19
C MET A 259 -9.39 4.85 13.52
N ALA A 260 -9.96 6.03 13.78
CA ALA A 260 -10.68 6.30 15.02
C ALA A 260 -11.87 5.34 15.22
N VAL A 261 -12.67 5.13 14.17
CA VAL A 261 -13.83 4.23 14.23
C VAL A 261 -13.39 2.78 14.46
N LEU A 262 -12.34 2.31 13.76
CA LEU A 262 -11.83 0.95 13.93
C LEU A 262 -11.26 0.70 15.33
N VAL A 263 -10.52 1.67 15.88
CA VAL A 263 -9.99 1.58 17.26
C VAL A 263 -11.13 1.53 18.28
N LEU A 264 -12.15 2.39 18.15
CA LEU A 264 -13.31 2.38 19.06
C LEU A 264 -14.05 1.04 19.03
N ARG A 265 -14.26 0.46 17.84
CA ARG A 265 -14.88 -0.86 17.70
C ARG A 265 -14.06 -1.97 18.35
N ARG A 266 -12.73 -1.92 18.20
CA ARG A 266 -11.82 -2.88 18.85
C ARG A 266 -11.96 -2.82 20.36
N LEU A 267 -12.04 -1.62 20.94
CA LEU A 267 -12.21 -1.45 22.38
C LEU A 267 -13.57 -1.94 22.88
N GLN A 268 -14.64 -1.73 22.09
CA GLN A 268 -16.00 -2.17 22.43
C GLN A 268 -16.17 -3.69 22.43
N ARG A 269 -15.40 -4.43 21.62
CA ARG A 269 -15.43 -5.91 21.60
C ARG A 269 -14.88 -6.54 22.89
N GLY A 270 -14.27 -5.74 23.77
CA GLY A 270 -13.61 -6.22 24.98
C GLY A 270 -12.34 -7.01 24.65
N PRO A 271 -11.47 -7.29 25.66
CA PRO A 271 -10.44 -8.30 25.48
C PRO A 271 -11.19 -9.59 25.15
N SER A 272 -11.02 -10.12 23.93
CA SER A 272 -11.53 -11.44 23.55
C SER A 272 -11.17 -12.38 24.68
N SER A 273 -12.16 -12.71 25.51
CA SER A 273 -11.99 -13.51 26.71
C SER A 273 -11.37 -14.81 26.21
N GLY A 274 -10.06 -14.95 26.45
CA GLY A 274 -9.26 -16.01 25.88
C GLY A 274 -10.02 -17.30 26.08
N GLY A 275 -10.51 -17.86 24.97
CA GLY A 275 -11.22 -19.12 24.97
C GLY A 275 -10.31 -20.07 25.71
N THR A 276 -10.73 -20.43 26.92
CA THR A 276 -9.99 -21.34 27.75
C THR A 276 -9.89 -22.59 26.89
N ILE A 277 -8.67 -22.95 26.50
CA ILE A 277 -8.38 -24.24 25.88
C ILE A 277 -8.77 -25.26 26.94
N GLY A 278 -10.04 -25.65 26.94
CA GLY A 278 -10.55 -26.70 27.79
C GLY A 278 -9.82 -27.97 27.40
N PRO A 279 -9.31 -28.75 28.36
CA PRO A 279 -8.69 -30.03 28.05
C PRO A 279 -9.79 -30.98 27.56
N SER A 280 -9.93 -31.12 26.25
CA SER A 280 -10.80 -32.14 25.66
C SER A 280 -10.20 -33.50 25.97
N GLY A 281 -10.91 -34.19 26.88
CA GLY A 281 -10.62 -35.55 27.29
C GLY A 281 -10.72 -36.57 26.17
N ALA A 282 -10.10 -37.70 26.49
CA ALA A 282 -9.98 -38.93 25.74
C ALA A 282 -11.27 -39.49 25.11
N GLY A 283 -11.09 -40.07 23.92
CA GLY A 283 -11.96 -41.04 23.25
C GLY A 283 -11.41 -41.27 21.84
N SER A 284 -10.58 -42.29 21.57
CA SER A 284 -10.99 -43.67 21.22
C SER A 284 -12.12 -43.63 20.16
N SER A 285 -12.00 -44.14 18.93
CA SER A 285 -11.30 -45.33 18.44
C SER A 285 -11.52 -45.49 16.91
N GLY A 286 -10.62 -46.23 16.25
CA GLY A 286 -10.83 -46.91 14.94
C GLY A 286 -10.67 -46.01 13.70
N GLY A 287 -9.94 -46.35 12.65
CA GLY A 287 -9.42 -47.61 12.14
C GLY A 287 -9.57 -47.58 10.61
N GLY A 288 -8.57 -48.02 9.84
CA GLY A 288 -8.77 -48.26 8.39
C GLY A 288 -7.61 -47.83 7.50
N ALA A 289 -6.84 -48.82 7.07
CA ALA A 289 -5.69 -48.75 6.19
C ALA A 289 -6.02 -48.55 4.69
N ARG A 290 -5.02 -48.08 3.93
CA ARG A 290 -4.49 -48.58 2.61
C ARG A 290 -3.69 -47.44 1.96
N LEU A 291 -2.35 -47.48 1.87
CA LEU A 291 -1.46 -48.23 0.96
C LEU A 291 -1.75 -48.06 -0.54
N SER A 292 -0.90 -47.26 -1.21
CA SER A 292 -0.34 -47.43 -2.57
C SER A 292 0.43 -46.15 -2.92
N GLY A 293 1.77 -46.13 -3.04
CA GLY A 293 2.56 -46.53 -4.22
C GLY A 293 2.51 -45.40 -5.28
N SER A 294 3.55 -44.91 -5.97
CA SER A 294 4.87 -45.44 -6.30
C SER A 294 5.66 -44.36 -7.08
N HIS A 295 7.00 -44.44 -7.07
CA HIS A 295 8.04 -44.00 -8.03
C HIS A 295 8.04 -42.56 -8.63
N GLY A 296 9.14 -41.87 -8.91
CA GLY A 296 10.60 -42.08 -8.92
C GLY A 296 11.28 -40.69 -8.89
N GLY A 297 12.59 -40.45 -8.73
CA GLY A 297 13.77 -41.22 -9.13
C GLY A 297 14.46 -40.52 -10.31
N GLN A 298 15.39 -39.58 -10.05
CA GLN A 298 16.58 -39.21 -10.85
C GLN A 298 17.21 -37.94 -10.22
N HIS A 299 18.35 -38.00 -9.52
CA HIS A 299 19.74 -38.14 -9.98
C HIS A 299 20.10 -37.25 -11.19
N GLY A 300 20.84 -36.18 -10.90
CA GLY A 300 21.56 -35.34 -11.85
C GLY A 300 22.67 -34.59 -11.15
N SER A 301 23.80 -35.27 -10.96
CA SER A 301 25.06 -34.71 -10.47
C SER A 301 25.85 -34.14 -11.66
N GLY A 302 26.42 -32.94 -11.53
CA GLY A 302 27.31 -32.36 -12.53
C GLY A 302 28.09 -31.16 -11.96
N PRO A 303 29.41 -31.28 -11.74
CA PRO A 303 30.27 -30.21 -11.23
C PRO A 303 31.07 -29.54 -12.36
N SER A 304 31.43 -28.25 -12.22
CA SER A 304 32.76 -27.72 -12.58
C SER A 304 32.81 -26.19 -12.70
N GLY A 305 33.88 -25.60 -12.13
CA GLY A 305 34.48 -24.31 -12.52
C GLY A 305 33.68 -23.05 -12.15
N GLU A 306 34.24 -21.94 -11.69
CA GLU A 306 35.61 -21.45 -11.79
C GLU A 306 35.82 -20.39 -10.71
N LYS A 307 36.95 -20.50 -10.00
CA LYS A 307 37.45 -19.47 -9.10
C LYS A 307 37.98 -18.30 -9.94
N ARG A 308 37.40 -17.12 -9.80
CA ARG A 308 38.12 -15.85 -10.03
C ARG A 308 38.01 -14.96 -8.80
N SER A 309 39.05 -15.03 -7.98
CA SER A 309 39.49 -13.95 -7.11
C SER A 309 40.01 -12.80 -7.97
N LEU A 310 39.60 -11.56 -7.71
CA LEU A 310 40.46 -10.38 -7.85
C LEU A 310 39.84 -9.16 -7.16
N ALA A 311 40.71 -8.49 -6.42
CA ALA A 311 40.73 -7.07 -6.05
C ALA A 311 39.65 -6.51 -5.11
N ARG A 312 40.10 -6.39 -3.85
CA ARG A 312 39.69 -5.41 -2.84
C ARG A 312 39.54 -3.99 -3.43
N SER A 313 38.46 -3.32 -3.05
CA SER A 313 38.39 -1.86 -2.97
C SER A 313 37.75 -1.53 -1.62
N ASP A 314 38.59 -1.06 -0.70
CA ASP A 314 38.20 -0.57 0.61
C ASP A 314 37.51 0.78 0.45
N CYS A 315 36.18 0.81 0.59
CA CYS A 315 35.42 2.02 0.86
C CYS A 315 34.71 1.82 2.20
N GLN A 316 35.29 2.37 3.27
CA GLN A 316 34.64 2.45 4.58
C GLN A 316 33.37 3.32 4.50
N PRO A 317 32.22 2.85 4.99
CA PRO A 317 31.09 3.72 5.24
C PRO A 317 31.17 4.30 6.66
N GLY A 318 31.09 5.63 6.73
CA GLY A 318 30.97 6.37 7.98
C GLY A 318 29.78 5.89 8.82
N THR A 319 30.03 5.77 10.11
CA THR A 319 29.08 5.41 11.16
C THR A 319 27.86 6.35 11.16
N LYS A 320 26.70 5.85 10.73
CA LYS A 320 25.41 6.51 10.94
C LYS A 320 24.96 6.33 12.40
N LYS A 321 24.79 7.45 13.11
CA LYS A 321 24.11 7.51 14.42
C LYS A 321 22.69 6.97 14.29
N GLY A 322 22.43 5.82 14.90
CA GLY A 322 21.08 5.31 15.08
C GLY A 322 20.25 6.24 15.97
N ARG A 323 19.23 6.87 15.40
CA ARG A 323 18.19 7.57 16.15
C ARG A 323 17.25 6.50 16.72
N LYS A 324 17.41 6.18 18.01
CA LYS A 324 16.41 5.39 18.76
C LYS A 324 15.12 6.21 18.85
N GLN A 325 14.13 5.88 18.03
CA GLN A 325 12.73 6.21 18.32
C GLN A 325 12.10 4.96 18.95
N GLY A 326 12.13 4.90 20.28
CA GLY A 326 11.42 3.90 21.07
C GLY A 326 10.33 4.61 21.87
N GLY A 327 9.24 4.98 21.23
CA GLY A 327 8.00 5.37 21.91
C GLY A 327 7.22 4.11 22.28
N SER A 328 6.89 3.94 23.55
CA SER A 328 6.07 2.81 24.04
C SER A 328 4.66 2.84 23.42
N ARG A 329 4.20 1.68 22.91
CA ARG A 329 2.88 1.44 22.29
C ARG A 329 1.70 1.94 23.15
N ASP A 330 1.80 1.86 24.47
CA ASP A 330 0.73 2.29 25.39
C ASP A 330 0.55 3.81 25.47
N GLY A 331 1.63 4.57 25.20
CA GLY A 331 1.56 6.02 25.14
C GLY A 331 0.79 6.53 23.91
N PHE A 332 0.73 5.73 22.84
CA PHE A 332 0.07 6.09 21.59
C PHE A 332 -1.46 6.07 21.71
N ILE A 333 -2.02 4.97 22.22
CA ILE A 333 -3.48 4.84 22.44
C ILE A 333 -3.97 5.95 23.38
N THR A 334 -3.19 6.25 24.42
CA THR A 334 -3.51 7.31 25.38
C THR A 334 -3.52 8.70 24.74
N LYS A 335 -2.53 9.03 23.90
CA LYS A 335 -2.47 10.32 23.19
C LYS A 335 -3.58 10.46 22.13
N LEU A 336 -3.87 9.38 21.40
CA LEU A 336 -4.96 9.35 20.43
C LEU A 336 -6.31 9.57 21.13
N TRP A 337 -6.53 8.92 22.28
CA TRP A 337 -7.73 9.10 23.08
C TRP A 337 -7.88 10.52 23.64
N GLN A 338 -6.79 11.14 24.10
CA GLN A 338 -6.81 12.54 24.55
C GLN A 338 -7.13 13.51 23.41
N SER A 339 -6.60 13.27 22.21
CA SER A 339 -6.87 14.09 21.02
C SER A 339 -8.31 13.96 20.54
N LEU A 340 -8.84 12.74 20.46
CA LEU A 340 -10.23 12.48 20.07
C LEU A 340 -11.23 12.99 21.11
N SER A 341 -10.93 12.84 22.41
CA SER A 341 -11.78 13.35 23.50
C SER A 341 -11.83 14.87 23.57
N ALA A 342 -10.80 15.57 23.07
CA ALA A 342 -10.79 17.02 22.97
C ALA A 342 -11.66 17.54 21.82
N ARG A 343 -11.81 16.76 20.74
CA ARG A 343 -12.61 17.13 19.55
C ARG A 343 -14.11 16.86 19.72
N GLY A 344 -14.50 15.84 20.49
CA GLY A 344 -15.92 15.52 20.75
C GLY A 344 -16.65 16.44 21.74
N LYS A 345 -16.06 17.58 22.13
CA LYS A 345 -16.63 18.55 23.08
C LYS A 345 -16.93 19.93 22.48
N GLN A 346 -16.84 20.08 21.16
CA GLN A 346 -17.25 21.28 20.41
C GLN A 346 -18.49 20.97 19.58
#